data_AF-A0AAV3FNX6-F1
#
_entry.id   AF-A0AAV3FNX6-F1
#
_cell.length_a   1.000
_cell.length_b   1.000
_cell.length_c   1.000
_cell.angle_alpha   90.00
_cell.angle_beta   90.00
_cell.angle_gamma   90.00
#
_symmetry.space_group_name_H-M   'P 1'
#
loop_
_entity.id
_entity.type
_entity.pdbx_description
1 polymer ?
#
loop_
_entity_poly.entity_id
_entity_poly.type
_entity_poly.pdbx_seq_one_letter_code
_entity_poly.pdbx_strand_id
1 'polypeptide(L)'
;MAFIPFKKSNKCLVTDDLFLEVTWEEGKSPEDDSELLGIIEGLDQQYLDFDHTIEESLPYVTFYQAELLFQALKDAYGHMELKKVAICHLEGKEAISEGEVFASPFIIDQRYQNLLLPLIQSIMTGSDFQNYTYQEKREYFVNQIYPAYKASLGIQESALPLFPEEGEQVLAPFTQHQQVPNINVGATPKAVVNVADQKSLKKVYLLMGLLATLAIGGIVSSVIAYTQLTKQNEQVTYLYQELKNTQNVINEEHQIDVFSRYFLPNYYSGKKENLEEFLSDGDAKYTVPKEGTLQSVILEQLTYEPETKEYQPTYVLSVKEGDKARSIRLSFTAKKSDSAKYGFVVTTEPKEADYIK
;
A
#
# COMPACT_ATOMS: atom_id res chain seq x y z
N MET A 1 7.36 -15.17 40.15
CA MET A 1 8.14 -14.53 39.07
C MET A 1 8.07 -13.04 39.34
N ALA A 2 9.21 -12.37 39.39
CA ALA A 2 9.29 -10.98 39.82
C ALA A 2 8.89 -10.07 38.66
N PHE A 3 7.88 -9.22 38.89
CA PHE A 3 7.55 -8.10 38.01
C PHE A 3 8.75 -7.16 37.96
N ILE A 4 9.33 -6.97 36.77
CA ILE A 4 10.30 -5.90 36.52
C ILE A 4 9.46 -4.69 36.12
N PRO A 5 9.39 -3.62 36.94
CA PRO A 5 8.72 -2.40 36.51
C PRO A 5 9.48 -1.79 35.33
N PHE A 6 8.73 -1.34 34.31
CA PHE A 6 9.22 -0.56 33.17
C PHE A 6 10.26 0.45 33.66
N LYS A 7 11.52 0.23 33.31
CA LYS A 7 12.59 1.15 33.66
C LYS A 7 12.59 2.22 32.57
N LYS A 8 11.81 3.28 32.76
CA LYS A 8 11.80 4.49 31.92
C LYS A 8 13.22 5.02 31.75
N SER A 9 13.90 4.56 30.70
CA SER A 9 15.07 5.22 30.16
C SER A 9 14.53 6.39 29.35
N ASN A 10 14.52 7.60 29.92
CA ASN A 10 14.19 8.83 29.18
C ASN A 10 15.21 9.17 28.07
N LYS A 11 16.07 8.23 27.70
CA LYS A 11 17.12 8.41 26.72
C LYS A 11 16.71 7.70 25.44
N CYS A 12 16.59 8.46 24.36
CA CYS A 12 16.34 7.90 23.04
C CYS A 12 17.45 6.89 22.67
N LEU A 13 17.05 5.67 22.35
CA LEU A 13 17.94 4.59 21.90
C LEU A 13 17.99 4.49 20.36
N VAL A 14 17.00 5.06 19.68
CA VAL A 14 16.95 5.14 18.21
C VAL A 14 18.01 6.11 17.71
N THR A 15 18.75 5.71 16.67
CA THR A 15 19.84 6.52 16.09
C THR A 15 19.63 6.86 14.62
N ASP A 16 18.54 6.41 14.02
CA ASP A 16 18.11 6.77 12.67
C ASP A 16 17.97 8.29 12.52
N ASP A 17 18.25 8.79 11.31
CA ASP A 17 18.15 10.23 10.99
C ASP A 17 16.75 10.78 11.28
N LEU A 18 15.72 9.99 10.94
CA LEU A 18 14.32 10.23 11.27
C LEU A 18 13.70 8.96 11.85
N PHE A 19 12.90 9.14 12.90
CA PHE A 19 12.18 8.08 13.61
C PHE A 19 10.86 8.62 14.16
N LEU A 20 10.17 7.83 14.97
CA LEU A 20 8.85 8.19 15.51
C LEU A 20 8.84 8.27 17.02
N GLU A 21 8.01 9.17 17.54
CA GLU A 21 7.53 9.15 18.92
C GLU A 21 6.06 8.73 18.94
N VAL A 22 5.76 7.68 19.71
CA VAL A 22 4.41 7.16 19.90
C VAL A 22 3.86 7.64 21.24
N THR A 23 2.77 8.40 21.19
CA THR A 23 2.02 8.82 22.37
C THR A 23 0.71 8.03 22.47
N TRP A 24 0.58 7.26 23.55
CA TRP A 24 -0.61 6.46 23.84
C TRP A 24 -1.75 7.31 24.41
N GLU A 25 -2.98 6.83 24.23
CA GLU A 25 -4.14 7.34 24.96
C GLU A 25 -4.04 7.02 26.46
N GLU A 26 -4.68 7.82 27.30
CA GLU A 26 -4.66 7.62 28.76
C GLU A 26 -5.22 6.24 29.13
N GLY A 27 -4.43 5.44 29.86
CA GLY A 27 -4.80 4.08 30.27
C GLY A 27 -4.77 3.03 29.16
N LYS A 28 -4.20 3.34 27.99
CA LYS A 28 -4.01 2.40 26.86
C LYS A 28 -2.54 2.22 26.49
N SER A 29 -1.65 2.40 27.45
CA SER A 29 -0.22 2.21 27.27
C SER A 29 0.18 0.75 27.56
N PRO A 30 1.37 0.28 27.13
CA PRO A 30 1.87 -1.05 27.50
C PRO A 30 2.03 -1.23 29.03
N GLU A 31 2.08 -0.15 29.81
CA GLU A 31 2.10 -0.22 31.27
C GLU A 31 0.71 -0.59 31.85
N ASP A 32 -0.36 -0.27 31.12
CA ASP A 32 -1.76 -0.44 31.56
C ASP A 32 -2.46 -1.63 30.88
N ASP A 33 -1.96 -2.08 29.73
CA ASP A 33 -2.56 -3.12 28.90
C ASP A 33 -1.59 -4.30 28.70
N SER A 34 -1.87 -5.41 29.38
CA SER A 34 -1.04 -6.62 29.33
C SER A 34 -1.09 -7.35 27.98
N GLU A 35 -2.17 -7.18 27.20
CA GLU A 35 -2.27 -7.77 25.87
C GLU A 35 -1.39 -6.99 24.90
N LEU A 36 -1.41 -5.65 24.97
CA LEU A 36 -0.49 -4.79 24.24
C LEU A 36 0.98 -5.10 24.57
N LEU A 37 1.30 -5.26 25.85
CA LEU A 37 2.65 -5.65 26.28
C LEU A 37 3.06 -7.00 25.67
N GLY A 38 2.17 -8.00 25.70
CA GLY A 38 2.45 -9.31 25.12
C GLY A 38 2.66 -9.28 23.60
N ILE A 39 2.00 -8.37 22.88
CA ILE A 39 2.24 -8.14 21.44
C ILE A 39 3.65 -7.59 21.21
N ILE A 40 4.08 -6.60 22.01
CA ILE A 40 5.41 -6.00 21.92
C ILE A 40 6.48 -7.05 22.22
N GLU A 41 6.36 -7.78 23.32
CA GLU A 41 7.29 -8.86 23.67
C GLU A 41 7.36 -9.94 22.58
N GLY A 42 6.22 -10.27 21.96
CA GLY A 42 6.14 -11.21 20.86
C GLY A 42 6.89 -10.74 19.61
N LEU A 43 6.76 -9.46 19.27
CA LEU A 43 7.51 -8.85 18.15
C LEU A 43 9.02 -8.83 18.45
N ASP A 44 9.42 -8.44 19.66
CA ASP A 44 10.83 -8.39 20.05
C ASP A 44 11.48 -9.79 20.06
N GLN A 45 10.73 -10.84 20.38
CA GLN A 45 11.20 -12.22 20.28
C GLN A 45 11.27 -12.74 18.83
N GLN A 46 10.35 -12.29 17.98
CA GLN A 46 10.30 -12.72 16.58
C GLN A 46 11.39 -12.05 15.73
N TYR A 47 11.70 -10.78 16.01
CA TYR A 47 12.64 -9.95 15.25
C TYR A 47 13.90 -9.66 16.06
N LEU A 48 14.79 -10.66 16.11
CA LEU A 48 16.05 -10.59 16.88
C LEU A 48 17.13 -9.68 16.26
N ASP A 49 16.86 -9.15 15.08
CA ASP A 49 17.74 -8.27 14.30
C ASP A 49 17.53 -6.78 14.61
N PHE A 50 16.60 -6.43 15.51
CA PHE A 50 16.51 -5.05 16.00
C PHE A 50 17.76 -4.65 16.77
N ASP A 51 18.29 -3.46 16.48
CA ASP A 51 19.41 -2.86 17.23
C ASP A 51 19.05 -2.60 18.70
N HIS A 52 17.77 -2.40 18.98
CA HIS A 52 17.15 -2.28 20.30
C HIS A 52 15.72 -2.79 20.22
N THR A 53 15.23 -3.41 21.29
CA THR A 53 13.83 -3.89 21.33
C THR A 53 12.85 -2.72 21.35
N ILE A 54 11.63 -2.95 20.84
CA ILE A 54 10.53 -1.98 20.90
C ILE A 54 10.25 -1.64 22.37
N GLU A 55 10.20 -2.65 23.25
CA GLU A 55 9.98 -2.44 24.69
C GLU A 55 11.00 -1.46 25.31
N GLU A 56 12.28 -1.61 24.99
CA GLU A 56 13.35 -0.79 25.56
C GLU A 56 13.42 0.63 24.99
N SER A 57 12.99 0.83 23.74
CA SER A 57 13.13 2.11 23.04
C SER A 57 11.91 3.01 23.15
N LEU A 58 10.76 2.50 23.58
CA LEU A 58 9.55 3.29 23.78
C LEU A 58 9.80 4.55 24.63
N PRO A 59 9.21 5.71 24.26
CA PRO A 59 8.19 5.89 23.23
C PRO A 59 8.74 6.00 21.80
N TYR A 60 10.05 5.86 21.61
CA TYR A 60 10.70 6.04 20.32
C TYR A 60 10.84 4.72 19.57
N VAL A 61 10.46 4.71 18.29
CA VAL A 61 10.55 3.54 17.42
C VAL A 61 11.03 3.94 16.04
N THR A 62 11.76 3.06 15.37
CA THR A 62 12.09 3.22 13.95
C THR A 62 10.83 3.11 13.09
N PHE A 63 10.89 3.54 11.83
CA PHE A 63 9.78 3.32 10.89
C PHE A 63 9.45 1.83 10.73
N TYR A 64 10.47 0.97 10.66
CA TYR A 64 10.28 -0.47 10.53
C TYR A 64 9.55 -1.08 11.74
N GLN A 65 10.01 -0.74 12.95
CA GLN A 65 9.36 -1.19 14.20
C GLN A 65 7.92 -0.71 14.29
N ALA A 66 7.66 0.55 13.93
CA ALA A 66 6.32 1.12 13.97
C ALA A 66 5.34 0.41 13.04
N GLU A 67 5.76 0.08 11.80
CA GLU A 67 4.90 -0.63 10.86
C GLU A 67 4.55 -2.04 11.34
N LEU A 68 5.54 -2.76 11.89
CA LEU A 68 5.30 -4.08 12.49
C LEU A 68 4.35 -3.98 13.69
N LEU A 69 4.58 -3.02 14.58
CA LEU A 69 3.74 -2.77 15.74
C LEU A 69 2.31 -2.43 15.31
N PHE A 70 2.13 -1.43 14.45
CA PHE A 70 0.79 -0.96 14.05
C PHE A 70 0.01 -2.02 13.28
N GLN A 71 0.68 -2.83 12.47
CA GLN A 71 0.05 -3.99 11.83
C GLN A 71 -0.38 -5.04 12.86
N ALA A 72 0.45 -5.34 13.87
CA ALA A 72 0.08 -6.28 14.93
C ALA A 72 -1.10 -5.74 15.78
N LEU A 73 -1.13 -4.43 16.08
CA LEU A 73 -2.23 -3.78 16.78
C LEU A 73 -3.53 -3.80 15.97
N LYS A 74 -3.43 -3.59 14.65
CA LYS A 74 -4.58 -3.72 13.73
C LYS A 74 -5.14 -5.14 13.78
N ASP A 75 -4.28 -6.15 13.76
CA ASP A 75 -4.69 -7.55 13.73
C ASP A 75 -5.28 -8.02 15.08
N ALA A 76 -4.73 -7.53 16.20
CA ALA A 76 -5.21 -7.87 17.54
C ALA A 76 -6.51 -7.14 17.93
N TYR A 77 -6.56 -5.82 17.76
CA TYR A 77 -7.66 -4.99 18.28
C TYR A 77 -8.70 -4.64 17.23
N GLY A 78 -8.36 -4.72 15.95
CA GLY A 78 -9.22 -4.34 14.82
C GLY A 78 -9.44 -2.84 14.65
N HIS A 79 -9.40 -2.08 15.75
CA HIS A 79 -9.42 -0.63 15.83
C HIS A 79 -8.71 -0.15 17.10
N MET A 80 -7.72 0.72 16.94
CA MET A 80 -6.98 1.36 18.03
C MET A 80 -6.74 2.83 17.68
N GLU A 81 -6.80 3.68 18.70
CA GLU A 81 -6.50 5.11 18.59
C GLU A 81 -5.31 5.42 19.48
N LEU A 82 -4.25 5.96 18.87
CA LEU A 82 -3.11 6.53 19.57
C LEU A 82 -3.32 8.04 19.64
N LYS A 83 -2.94 8.63 20.78
CA LYS A 83 -3.08 10.07 20.99
C LYS A 83 -2.32 10.88 19.96
N LYS A 84 -1.09 10.46 19.65
CA LYS A 84 -0.23 11.13 18.66
C LYS A 84 0.86 10.18 18.16
N VAL A 85 1.17 10.27 16.88
CA VAL A 85 2.41 9.72 16.30
C VAL A 85 3.13 10.87 15.60
N ALA A 86 4.37 11.14 15.98
CA ALA A 86 5.15 12.28 15.50
C ALA A 86 6.47 11.83 14.87
N ILE A 87 6.87 12.46 13.77
CA ILE A 87 8.24 12.37 13.27
C ILE A 87 9.17 13.05 14.27
N CYS A 88 10.34 12.45 14.47
CA CYS A 88 11.39 12.96 15.34
C CYS A 88 12.74 12.86 14.63
N HIS A 89 13.67 13.73 15.04
CA HIS A 89 15.10 13.61 14.75
C HIS A 89 15.91 13.77 16.04
N LEU A 90 17.20 13.46 15.98
CA LEU A 90 18.12 13.71 17.09
C LEU A 90 18.79 15.08 16.96
N GLU A 91 18.64 15.93 17.98
CA GLU A 91 19.50 17.10 18.17
C GLU A 91 20.50 16.78 19.30
N GLY A 92 21.71 16.35 18.91
CA GLY A 92 22.71 15.87 19.84
C GLY A 92 22.37 14.49 20.44
N LYS A 93 21.71 14.49 21.61
CA LYS A 93 21.26 13.25 22.29
C LYS A 93 19.79 13.29 22.69
N GLU A 94 19.08 14.36 22.32
CA GLU A 94 17.68 14.55 22.63
C GLU A 94 16.85 14.33 21.36
N ALA A 95 15.74 13.63 21.51
CA ALA A 95 14.78 13.44 20.44
C ALA A 95 13.89 14.70 20.37
N ILE A 96 13.81 15.30 19.19
CA ILE A 96 13.05 16.52 18.94
C ILE A 96 11.94 16.20 17.94
N SER A 97 10.70 16.50 18.32
CA SER A 97 9.51 16.41 17.45
C SER A 97 8.92 17.78 17.11
N GLU A 98 9.52 18.87 17.60
CA GLU A 98 8.99 20.21 17.42
C GLU A 98 9.23 20.67 15.97
N GLY A 99 8.19 21.17 15.31
CA GLY A 99 8.24 21.56 13.90
C GLY A 99 8.15 20.39 12.91
N GLU A 100 8.21 19.14 13.39
CA GLU A 100 8.06 17.94 12.58
C GLU A 100 6.59 17.57 12.33
N VAL A 101 6.32 16.81 11.27
CA VAL A 101 4.96 16.32 11.00
C VAL A 101 4.52 15.30 12.05
N PHE A 102 3.24 15.37 12.42
CA PHE A 102 2.61 14.40 13.30
C PHE A 102 1.16 14.17 12.87
N ALA A 103 0.55 13.06 13.29
CA ALA A 103 -0.89 12.88 13.24
C ALA A 103 -1.46 12.71 14.66
N SER A 104 -2.57 13.39 14.94
CA SER A 104 -3.28 13.35 16.22
C SER A 104 -4.77 13.63 16.01
N PRO A 105 -5.68 12.71 16.37
CA PRO A 105 -5.39 11.33 16.78
C PRO A 105 -4.81 10.51 15.62
N PHE A 106 -4.08 9.45 15.94
CA PHE A 106 -3.59 8.48 14.96
C PHE A 106 -4.42 7.20 15.05
N ILE A 107 -5.14 6.88 13.97
CA ILE A 107 -6.11 5.79 13.95
C ILE A 107 -5.53 4.57 13.22
N ILE A 108 -5.50 3.43 13.91
CA ILE A 108 -5.14 2.13 13.38
C ILE A 108 -6.42 1.31 13.29
N ASP A 109 -7.03 1.22 12.10
CA ASP A 109 -8.21 0.41 11.86
C ASP A 109 -8.00 -0.54 10.67
N GLN A 110 -9.03 -1.27 10.25
CA GLN A 110 -8.96 -2.20 9.10
C GLN A 110 -8.50 -1.56 7.79
N ARG A 111 -8.51 -0.22 7.67
CA ARG A 111 -8.06 0.53 6.51
C ARG A 111 -6.61 1.01 6.64
N TYR A 112 -5.96 0.79 7.79
CA TYR A 112 -4.54 1.08 7.96
C TYR A 112 -3.72 0.25 6.95
N GLN A 113 -2.97 0.96 6.11
CA GLN A 113 -2.08 0.39 5.09
C GLN A 113 -0.61 0.62 5.42
N ASN A 114 -0.27 1.86 5.80
CA ASN A 114 1.04 2.28 6.24
C ASN A 114 0.94 3.63 6.98
N LEU A 115 2.00 3.97 7.69
CA LEU A 115 2.21 5.17 8.48
C LEU A 115 2.24 6.46 7.65
N LEU A 116 2.75 6.40 6.42
CA LEU A 116 2.92 7.58 5.58
C LEU A 116 1.57 8.22 5.25
N LEU A 117 0.52 7.42 5.03
CA LEU A 117 -0.80 7.94 4.66
C LEU A 117 -1.41 8.86 5.75
N PRO A 118 -1.53 8.46 7.04
CA PRO A 118 -1.97 9.37 8.10
C PRO A 118 -1.11 10.63 8.25
N LEU A 119 0.21 10.53 8.06
CA LEU A 119 1.12 11.68 8.17
C LEU A 119 0.95 12.67 7.00
N ILE A 120 0.82 12.16 5.77
CA ILE A 120 0.50 12.96 4.57
C ILE A 120 -0.85 13.66 4.76
N GLN A 121 -1.85 12.93 5.22
CA GLN A 121 -3.17 13.48 5.50
C GLN A 121 -3.10 14.60 6.54
N SER A 122 -2.33 14.39 7.61
CA SER A 122 -2.15 15.40 8.65
C SER A 122 -1.44 16.65 8.14
N ILE A 123 -0.32 16.54 7.41
CA ILE A 123 0.39 17.74 6.91
C ILE A 123 -0.45 18.52 5.88
N MET A 124 -1.29 17.82 5.11
CA MET A 124 -2.10 18.44 4.08
C MET A 124 -3.34 19.15 4.63
N THR A 125 -3.94 18.61 5.70
CA THR A 125 -5.25 19.07 6.20
C THR A 125 -5.22 19.71 7.59
N GLY A 126 -4.18 19.44 8.38
CA GLY A 126 -4.04 19.91 9.76
C GLY A 126 -3.80 21.40 9.86
N SER A 127 -4.44 22.04 10.86
CA SER A 127 -4.27 23.47 11.15
C SER A 127 -2.84 23.84 11.51
N ASP A 128 -2.10 22.94 12.16
CA ASP A 128 -0.72 23.15 12.59
C ASP A 128 0.24 23.36 11.42
N PHE A 129 -0.14 22.88 10.23
CA PHE A 129 0.67 22.95 9.02
C PHE A 129 0.13 23.96 7.99
N GLN A 130 -0.84 24.81 8.34
CA GLN A 130 -1.46 25.75 7.39
C GLN A 130 -0.52 26.85 6.90
N ASN A 131 0.53 27.16 7.67
CA ASN A 131 1.49 28.20 7.32
C ASN A 131 2.54 27.73 6.30
N TYR A 132 2.61 26.44 5.99
CA TYR A 132 3.51 25.89 4.97
C TYR A 132 2.80 25.83 3.62
N THR A 133 3.53 26.18 2.57
CA THR A 133 3.08 26.04 1.19
C THR A 133 2.99 24.56 0.80
N TYR A 134 2.21 24.26 -0.25
CA TYR A 134 2.16 22.92 -0.83
C TYR A 134 3.55 22.40 -1.22
N GLN A 135 4.37 23.24 -1.85
CA GLN A 135 5.72 22.87 -2.29
C GLN A 135 6.62 22.49 -1.11
N GLU A 136 6.61 23.26 -0.02
CA GLU A 136 7.40 22.96 1.18
C GLU A 136 7.00 21.61 1.80
N LYS A 137 5.70 21.35 1.90
CA LYS A 137 5.17 20.07 2.43
C LYS A 137 5.62 18.89 1.56
N ARG A 138 5.48 19.02 0.24
CA ARG A 138 5.88 17.99 -0.73
C ARG A 138 7.37 17.73 -0.68
N GLU A 139 8.19 18.78 -0.71
CA GLU A 139 9.66 18.65 -0.67
C GLU A 139 10.14 18.03 0.64
N TYR A 140 9.53 18.37 1.77
CA TYR A 140 9.83 17.75 3.05
C TYR A 140 9.56 16.22 3.03
N PHE A 141 8.42 15.78 2.50
CA PHE A 141 8.15 14.34 2.35
C PHE A 141 9.08 13.67 1.35
N VAL A 142 9.21 14.21 0.14
CA VAL A 142 9.97 13.59 -0.96
C VAL A 142 11.47 13.55 -0.66
N ASN A 143 12.02 14.58 -0.01
CA ASN A 143 13.46 14.71 0.19
C ASN A 143 13.93 14.21 1.57
N GLN A 144 13.05 14.08 2.57
CA GLN A 144 13.44 13.68 3.93
C GLN A 144 12.71 12.42 4.40
N ILE A 145 11.38 12.46 4.51
CA ILE A 145 10.61 11.34 5.09
C ILE A 145 10.70 10.09 4.22
N TYR A 146 10.44 10.20 2.91
CA TYR A 146 10.43 9.05 2.00
C TYR A 146 11.77 8.33 1.93
N PRO A 147 12.92 9.02 1.79
CA PRO A 147 14.23 8.38 1.89
C PRO A 147 14.45 7.64 3.21
N ALA A 148 14.12 8.26 4.35
CA ALA A 148 14.31 7.65 5.67
C ALA A 148 13.40 6.44 5.89
N TYR A 149 12.12 6.55 5.53
CA TYR A 149 11.16 5.45 5.60
C TYR A 149 11.58 4.27 4.72
N LYS A 150 12.00 4.56 3.47
CA LYS A 150 12.49 3.55 2.54
C LYS A 150 13.73 2.83 3.06
N ALA A 151 14.70 3.58 3.60
CA ALA A 151 15.92 3.03 4.17
C ALA A 151 15.63 2.12 5.37
N SER A 152 14.72 2.54 6.26
CA SER A 152 14.34 1.77 7.43
C SER A 152 13.64 0.46 7.08
N LEU A 153 12.73 0.46 6.09
CA LEU A 153 11.97 -0.74 5.68
C LEU A 153 12.67 -1.61 4.62
N GLY A 154 13.74 -1.12 3.97
CA GLY A 154 14.39 -1.82 2.87
C GLY A 154 13.51 -2.00 1.62
N ILE A 155 12.54 -1.11 1.40
CA ILE A 155 11.59 -1.18 0.28
C ILE A 155 12.05 -0.41 -0.95
N GLN A 156 11.37 -0.58 -2.09
CA GLN A 156 11.64 0.16 -3.32
C GLN A 156 10.78 1.44 -3.40
N GLU A 157 11.22 2.40 -4.22
CA GLU A 157 10.49 3.67 -4.45
C GLU A 157 9.04 3.46 -4.91
N SER A 158 8.79 2.41 -5.72
CA SER A 158 7.46 2.08 -6.23
C SER A 158 6.45 1.63 -5.16
N ALA A 159 6.94 1.29 -3.95
CA ALA A 159 6.09 0.94 -2.81
C ALA A 159 5.65 2.16 -1.98
N LEU A 160 6.19 3.35 -2.27
CA LEU A 160 5.83 4.58 -1.57
C LEU A 160 4.50 5.13 -2.09
N PRO A 161 3.63 5.67 -1.22
CA PRO A 161 2.46 6.40 -1.65
C PRO A 161 2.85 7.66 -2.42
N LEU A 162 2.05 8.03 -3.41
CA LEU A 162 2.21 9.31 -4.08
C LEU A 162 1.88 10.44 -3.12
N PHE A 163 2.69 11.49 -3.12
CA PHE A 163 2.32 12.72 -2.44
C PHE A 163 1.19 13.39 -3.24
N PRO A 164 0.05 13.77 -2.62
CA PRO A 164 -1.11 14.29 -3.33
C PRO A 164 -0.77 15.52 -4.17
N GLU A 165 -1.43 15.69 -5.32
CA GLU A 165 -1.22 16.88 -6.14
C GLU A 165 -1.87 18.14 -5.54
N GLU A 166 -1.42 19.33 -5.95
CA GLU A 166 -1.98 20.58 -5.44
C GLU A 166 -3.46 20.71 -5.80
N GLY A 167 -4.32 20.84 -4.78
CA GLY A 167 -5.78 20.91 -4.95
C GLY A 167 -6.49 19.55 -4.99
N GLU A 168 -5.77 18.44 -4.86
CA GLU A 168 -6.37 17.12 -4.65
C GLU A 168 -7.03 17.06 -3.26
N GLN A 169 -8.27 16.54 -3.19
CA GLN A 169 -8.97 16.40 -1.91
C GLN A 169 -8.44 15.17 -1.16
N VAL A 170 -7.55 15.41 -0.20
CA VAL A 170 -7.18 14.40 0.80
C VAL A 170 -8.34 14.29 1.79
N LEU A 171 -9.08 13.17 1.74
CA LEU A 171 -10.21 12.93 2.65
C LEU A 171 -9.74 13.12 4.09
N ALA A 172 -10.39 13.99 4.88
CA ALA A 172 -10.08 14.17 6.30
C ALA A 172 -10.46 12.92 7.12
N PRO A 173 -9.87 12.70 8.31
CA PRO A 173 -10.29 11.59 9.16
C PRO A 173 -11.75 11.80 9.55
N PHE A 174 -12.57 10.75 9.40
CA PHE A 174 -13.91 10.73 9.96
C PHE A 174 -13.81 10.76 11.49
N THR A 175 -13.76 11.93 12.10
CA THR A 175 -14.06 12.10 13.52
C THR A 175 -15.56 11.95 13.70
N GLN A 176 -16.03 10.73 13.99
CA GLN A 176 -17.35 10.54 14.58
C GLN A 176 -17.33 11.01 16.03
N HIS A 177 -17.24 12.33 16.24
CA HIS A 177 -17.63 12.90 17.52
C HIS A 177 -19.14 13.08 17.48
N GLN A 178 -19.89 11.98 17.65
CA GLN A 178 -21.26 12.10 18.13
C GLN A 178 -21.19 12.71 19.53
N GLN A 179 -21.41 14.02 19.60
CA GLN A 179 -21.74 14.71 20.84
C GLN A 179 -22.99 14.05 21.43
N VAL A 180 -22.79 13.16 22.39
CA VAL A 180 -23.85 12.68 23.27
C VAL A 180 -24.26 13.90 24.12
N PRO A 181 -25.51 14.38 24.06
CA PRO A 181 -25.93 15.47 24.92
C PRO A 181 -25.91 14.98 26.37
N ASN A 182 -25.07 15.59 27.19
CA ASN A 182 -25.09 15.43 28.65
C ASN A 182 -26.46 15.91 29.17
N ILE A 183 -27.35 14.96 29.50
CA ILE A 183 -28.57 15.27 30.26
C ILE A 183 -28.20 15.15 31.74
N ASN A 184 -27.92 16.29 32.35
CA ASN A 184 -27.84 16.42 33.80
C ASN A 184 -29.23 16.15 34.41
N VAL A 185 -29.30 15.14 35.26
CA VAL A 185 -30.47 14.86 36.11
C VAL A 185 -30.47 15.82 37.29
N GLY A 186 -31.50 16.65 37.41
CA GLY A 186 -31.67 17.56 38.54
C GLY A 186 -33.09 18.11 38.67
N ALA A 187 -33.88 17.45 39.54
CA ALA A 187 -35.01 17.94 40.33
C ALA A 187 -36.20 18.68 39.65
N THR A 188 -37.38 18.06 39.75
CA THR A 188 -38.70 18.72 39.64
C THR A 188 -38.91 19.80 40.71
N PRO A 189 -39.67 20.87 40.39
CA PRO A 189 -40.96 21.01 41.06
C PRO A 189 -42.13 21.55 40.19
N LYS A 190 -43.28 20.90 40.42
CA LYS A 190 -44.70 21.33 40.40
C LYS A 190 -45.25 22.32 39.34
N ALA A 191 -46.36 21.88 38.78
CA ALA A 191 -47.22 22.55 37.82
C ALA A 191 -47.93 23.81 38.36
N VAL A 192 -48.00 24.83 37.51
CA VAL A 192 -49.10 25.79 37.45
C VAL A 192 -49.45 25.98 35.97
N VAL A 193 -50.67 25.60 35.60
CA VAL A 193 -51.27 25.84 34.29
C VAL A 193 -51.70 27.30 34.22
N ASN A 194 -51.44 27.99 33.10
CA ASN A 194 -52.40 28.94 32.54
C ASN A 194 -52.11 29.31 31.07
N VAL A 195 -53.20 29.18 30.29
CA VAL A 195 -53.61 29.80 29.02
C VAL A 195 -52.84 29.44 27.74
N ALA A 196 -53.61 28.86 26.81
CA ALA A 196 -53.22 28.37 25.51
C ALA A 196 -52.84 29.52 24.54
N ASP A 197 -51.63 29.45 24.01
CA ASP A 197 -51.24 30.16 22.79
C ASP A 197 -51.52 29.27 21.59
N GLN A 198 -52.36 29.77 20.68
CA GLN A 198 -52.80 29.06 19.49
C GLN A 198 -51.60 28.89 18.53
N LYS A 199 -50.87 27.78 18.65
CA LYS A 199 -49.75 27.45 17.74
C LYS A 199 -50.24 27.40 16.30
N SER A 200 -49.82 28.39 15.52
CA SER A 200 -50.10 28.51 14.09
C SER A 200 -49.71 27.23 13.33
N LEU A 201 -50.71 26.48 12.86
CA LEU A 201 -50.53 25.26 12.06
C LEU A 201 -49.67 25.50 10.82
N LYS A 202 -49.67 26.73 10.27
CA LYS A 202 -48.80 27.13 9.14
C LYS A 202 -47.31 26.99 9.48
N LYS A 203 -46.89 27.28 10.72
CA LYS A 203 -45.50 27.10 11.15
C LYS A 203 -45.12 25.62 11.24
N VAL A 204 -46.06 24.74 11.60
CA VAL A 204 -45.84 23.29 11.70
C VAL A 204 -45.71 22.65 10.30
N TYR A 205 -46.59 23.01 9.35
CA TYR A 205 -46.47 22.53 7.97
C TYR A 205 -45.21 23.04 7.26
N LEU A 206 -44.78 24.27 7.57
CA LEU A 206 -43.53 24.83 7.02
C LEU A 206 -42.30 24.10 7.58
N LEU A 207 -42.31 23.74 8.88
CA LEU A 207 -41.25 22.95 9.51
C LEU A 207 -41.24 21.50 8.98
N MET A 208 -42.41 20.90 8.77
CA MET A 208 -42.52 19.56 8.20
C MET A 208 -42.09 19.51 6.73
N GLY A 209 -42.42 20.54 5.95
CA GLY A 209 -41.93 20.70 4.58
C GLY A 209 -40.41 20.84 4.51
N LEU A 210 -39.81 21.63 5.41
CA LEU A 210 -38.36 21.78 5.53
C LEU A 210 -37.67 20.47 5.94
N LEU A 211 -38.25 19.71 6.87
CA LEU A 211 -37.70 18.41 7.29
C LEU A 211 -37.78 17.37 6.17
N ALA A 212 -38.86 17.38 5.38
CA ALA A 212 -39.01 16.49 4.23
C ALA A 212 -38.00 16.81 3.12
N THR A 213 -37.74 18.09 2.83
CA THR A 213 -36.73 18.47 1.82
C THR A 213 -35.30 18.16 2.28
N LEU A 214 -34.99 18.34 3.57
CA LEU A 214 -33.70 17.96 4.15
C LEU A 214 -33.48 16.43 4.10
N ALA A 215 -34.51 15.64 4.40
CA ALA A 215 -34.43 14.18 4.32
C ALA A 215 -34.19 13.69 2.87
N ILE A 216 -34.90 14.26 1.89
CA ILE A 216 -34.70 13.93 0.47
C ILE A 216 -33.30 14.36 0.00
N GLY A 217 -32.84 15.55 0.40
CA GLY A 217 -31.49 16.04 0.09
C GLY A 217 -30.39 15.14 0.66
N GLY A 218 -30.56 14.65 1.89
CA GLY A 218 -29.64 13.71 2.55
C GLY A 218 -29.57 12.33 1.87
N ILE A 219 -30.70 11.83 1.34
CA ILE A 219 -30.72 10.57 0.60
C ILE A 219 -30.01 10.74 -0.74
N VAL A 220 -30.28 11.82 -1.48
CA VAL A 220 -29.63 12.08 -2.77
C VAL A 220 -28.13 12.27 -2.62
N SER A 221 -27.68 13.03 -1.61
CA SER A 221 -26.25 13.19 -1.33
C SER A 221 -25.56 11.87 -0.94
N SER A 222 -26.24 11.02 -0.17
CA SER A 222 -25.72 9.69 0.21
C SER A 222 -25.57 8.76 -0.99
N VAL A 223 -26.51 8.80 -1.95
CA VAL A 223 -26.42 8.01 -3.19
C VAL A 223 -25.28 8.52 -4.09
N ILE A 224 -25.10 9.84 -4.20
CA ILE A 224 -23.97 10.43 -4.95
C ILE A 224 -22.64 10.05 -4.30
N ALA A 225 -22.52 10.17 -2.97
CA ALA A 225 -21.33 9.76 -2.24
C ALA A 225 -21.04 8.26 -2.40
N TYR A 226 -22.06 7.40 -2.32
CA TYR A 226 -21.92 5.96 -2.50
C TYR A 226 -21.47 5.58 -3.92
N THR A 227 -22.05 6.22 -4.95
CA THR A 227 -21.66 5.98 -6.35
C THR A 227 -20.25 6.50 -6.65
N GLN A 228 -19.83 7.63 -6.06
CA GLN A 228 -18.46 8.13 -6.13
C GLN A 228 -17.47 7.19 -5.44
N LEU A 229 -17.80 6.72 -4.23
CA LEU A 229 -17.00 5.76 -3.47
C LEU A 229 -16.84 4.43 -4.21
N THR A 230 -17.91 3.95 -4.85
CA THR A 230 -17.89 2.71 -5.65
C THR A 230 -16.94 2.86 -6.85
N LYS A 231 -17.04 3.98 -7.59
CA LYS A 231 -16.12 4.27 -8.70
C LYS A 231 -14.67 4.37 -8.26
N GLN A 232 -14.41 5.01 -7.12
CA GLN A 232 -13.06 5.09 -6.55
C GLN A 232 -12.54 3.70 -6.16
N ASN A 233 -13.38 2.85 -5.56
CA ASN A 233 -13.00 1.50 -5.18
C ASN A 233 -12.72 0.60 -6.41
N GLU A 234 -13.51 0.75 -7.47
CA GLU A 234 -13.26 0.09 -8.77
C GLU A 234 -11.91 0.54 -9.37
N GLN A 235 -11.60 1.84 -9.34
CA GLN A 235 -10.32 2.37 -9.79
C GLN A 235 -9.15 1.85 -8.94
N VAL A 236 -9.29 1.83 -7.62
CA VAL A 236 -8.26 1.28 -6.71
C VAL A 236 -8.05 -0.21 -6.98
N THR A 237 -9.14 -0.98 -7.16
CA THR A 237 -9.06 -2.41 -7.49
C THR A 237 -8.36 -2.62 -8.83
N TYR A 238 -8.73 -1.84 -9.85
CA TYR A 238 -8.08 -1.87 -11.16
C TYR A 238 -6.59 -1.56 -11.07
N LEU A 239 -6.21 -0.49 -10.36
CA LEU A 239 -4.81 -0.10 -10.18
C LEU A 239 -4.01 -1.16 -9.42
N TYR A 240 -4.60 -1.76 -8.37
CA TYR A 240 -3.99 -2.85 -7.63
C TYR A 240 -3.77 -4.09 -8.51
N GLN A 241 -4.74 -4.39 -9.37
CA GLN A 241 -4.66 -5.52 -10.30
C GLN A 241 -3.61 -5.27 -11.39
N GLU A 242 -3.54 -4.05 -11.92
CA GLU A 242 -2.50 -3.63 -12.87
C GLU A 242 -1.11 -3.70 -12.23
N LEU A 243 -0.95 -3.20 -11.01
CA LEU A 243 0.31 -3.29 -10.26
C LEU A 243 0.73 -4.74 -10.03
N LYS A 244 -0.20 -5.63 -9.68
CA LYS A 244 0.07 -7.07 -9.53
C LYS A 244 0.51 -7.71 -10.85
N ASN A 245 -0.09 -7.32 -11.96
CA ASN A 245 0.28 -7.80 -13.29
C ASN A 245 1.69 -7.30 -13.67
N THR A 246 1.99 -6.02 -13.44
CA THR A 246 3.33 -5.46 -13.62
C THR A 246 4.35 -6.18 -12.74
N GLN A 247 4.03 -6.47 -11.48
CA GLN A 247 4.91 -7.21 -10.58
C GLN A 247 5.20 -8.63 -11.08
N ASN A 248 4.21 -9.32 -11.65
CA ASN A 248 4.43 -10.64 -12.26
C ASN A 248 5.39 -10.58 -13.44
N VAL A 249 5.32 -9.53 -14.26
CA VAL A 249 6.28 -9.31 -15.35
C VAL A 249 7.67 -9.08 -14.77
N ILE A 250 7.83 -8.12 -13.86
CA ILE A 250 9.12 -7.76 -13.26
C ILE A 250 9.81 -8.96 -12.58
N ASN A 251 9.06 -9.73 -11.79
CA ASN A 251 9.61 -10.85 -11.02
C ASN A 251 10.13 -12.00 -11.88
N GLU A 252 9.52 -12.18 -13.06
CA GLU A 252 9.74 -13.35 -13.91
C GLU A 252 10.48 -12.99 -15.21
N GLU A 253 10.65 -11.69 -15.52
CA GLU A 253 11.28 -11.22 -16.76
C GLU A 253 12.64 -11.85 -17.00
N HIS A 254 13.53 -11.78 -16.02
CA HIS A 254 14.87 -12.37 -16.14
C HIS A 254 14.83 -13.89 -16.29
N GLN A 255 13.90 -14.57 -15.61
CA GLN A 255 13.79 -16.03 -15.66
C GLN A 255 13.27 -16.48 -17.03
N ILE A 256 12.28 -15.77 -17.56
CA ILE A 256 11.73 -16.00 -18.90
C ILE A 256 12.77 -15.65 -19.96
N ASP A 257 13.57 -14.60 -19.77
CA ASP A 257 14.63 -14.27 -20.72
C ASP A 257 15.70 -15.37 -20.78
N VAL A 258 16.11 -15.88 -19.63
CA VAL A 258 17.03 -17.01 -19.55
C VAL A 258 16.44 -18.25 -20.22
N PHE A 259 15.19 -18.62 -19.88
CA PHE A 259 14.47 -19.72 -20.53
C PHE A 259 14.45 -19.57 -22.05
N SER A 260 14.07 -18.39 -22.52
CA SER A 260 13.96 -18.07 -23.95
C SER A 260 15.31 -18.18 -24.65
N ARG A 261 16.41 -17.75 -24.02
CA ARG A 261 17.77 -17.89 -24.55
C ARG A 261 18.25 -19.33 -24.63
N TYR A 262 17.67 -20.26 -23.86
CA TYR A 262 17.86 -21.70 -24.07
C TYR A 262 16.92 -22.27 -25.15
N PHE A 263 15.66 -21.83 -25.18
CA PHE A 263 14.68 -22.29 -26.15
C PHE A 263 15.04 -21.90 -27.59
N LEU A 264 15.36 -20.61 -27.83
CA LEU A 264 15.50 -20.05 -29.18
C LEU A 264 16.61 -20.71 -30.02
N PRO A 265 17.83 -20.99 -29.50
CA PRO A 265 18.83 -21.72 -30.25
C PRO A 265 18.38 -23.14 -30.65
N ASN A 266 17.60 -23.80 -29.79
CA ASN A 266 17.01 -25.09 -30.09
C ASN A 266 15.91 -24.97 -31.15
N TYR A 267 15.08 -23.92 -31.08
CA TYR A 267 14.06 -23.60 -32.09
C TYR A 267 14.64 -23.37 -33.48
N TYR A 268 15.78 -22.67 -33.60
CA TYR A 268 16.48 -22.46 -34.87
C TYR A 268 17.47 -23.56 -35.26
N SER A 269 17.53 -24.68 -34.51
CA SER A 269 18.48 -25.77 -34.79
C SER A 269 18.07 -26.68 -35.96
N GLY A 270 16.83 -26.56 -36.46
CA GLY A 270 16.24 -27.46 -37.46
C GLY A 270 15.85 -28.85 -36.94
N LYS A 271 16.04 -29.13 -35.64
CA LYS A 271 15.89 -30.46 -35.05
C LYS A 271 14.73 -30.50 -34.05
N LYS A 272 13.74 -31.37 -34.28
CA LYS A 272 12.51 -31.42 -33.48
C LYS A 272 12.75 -32.00 -32.09
N GLU A 273 13.66 -32.97 -32.00
CA GLU A 273 14.09 -33.63 -30.77
C GLU A 273 14.66 -32.64 -29.74
N ASN A 274 15.24 -31.52 -30.20
CA ASN A 274 15.79 -30.49 -29.31
C ASN A 274 14.70 -29.65 -28.61
N LEU A 275 13.44 -29.75 -29.04
CA LEU A 275 12.33 -28.96 -28.50
C LEU A 275 11.55 -29.69 -27.41
N GLU A 276 11.75 -31.00 -27.23
CA GLU A 276 10.92 -31.83 -26.34
C GLU A 276 10.89 -31.30 -24.89
N GLU A 277 12.01 -30.80 -24.39
CA GLU A 277 12.11 -30.26 -23.02
C GLU A 277 11.51 -28.83 -22.87
N PHE A 278 11.10 -28.19 -23.97
CA PHE A 278 10.62 -26.80 -23.97
C PHE A 278 9.14 -26.65 -24.30
N LEU A 279 8.51 -27.66 -24.91
CA LEU A 279 7.13 -27.57 -25.41
C LEU A 279 6.15 -28.20 -24.42
N SER A 280 4.99 -27.59 -24.25
CA SER A 280 3.89 -28.22 -23.51
C SER A 280 3.23 -29.35 -24.32
N ASP A 281 2.55 -30.28 -23.64
CA ASP A 281 1.89 -31.44 -24.25
C ASP A 281 0.68 -31.08 -25.15
N GLY A 282 0.24 -29.82 -25.16
CA GLY A 282 -0.85 -29.31 -25.98
C GLY A 282 -0.41 -28.91 -27.39
N ASP A 283 -0.96 -27.80 -27.89
CA ASP A 283 -0.72 -27.33 -29.27
C ASP A 283 0.78 -27.08 -29.56
N ALA A 284 1.54 -26.62 -28.58
CA ALA A 284 2.99 -26.41 -28.69
C ALA A 284 3.75 -27.68 -29.09
N LYS A 285 3.26 -28.88 -28.75
CA LYS A 285 3.90 -30.15 -29.12
C LYS A 285 4.11 -30.28 -30.64
N TYR A 286 3.31 -29.60 -31.44
CA TYR A 286 3.39 -29.64 -32.90
C TYR A 286 4.28 -28.55 -33.51
N THR A 287 4.89 -27.66 -32.71
CA THR A 287 5.78 -26.59 -33.19
C THR A 287 6.90 -27.11 -34.08
N VAL A 288 7.04 -26.56 -35.28
CA VAL A 288 8.07 -26.98 -36.24
C VAL A 288 9.35 -26.15 -36.00
N PRO A 289 10.53 -26.77 -35.77
CA PRO A 289 11.78 -26.03 -35.66
C PRO A 289 12.12 -25.34 -37.00
N LYS A 290 12.80 -24.21 -36.93
CA LYS A 290 13.34 -23.49 -38.08
C LYS A 290 14.82 -23.76 -38.23
N GLU A 291 15.36 -23.53 -39.42
CA GLU A 291 16.80 -23.59 -39.66
C GLU A 291 17.40 -22.20 -39.64
N GLY A 292 18.51 -22.02 -38.92
CA GLY A 292 19.26 -20.77 -38.93
C GLY A 292 20.28 -20.72 -37.79
N THR A 293 21.23 -19.80 -37.88
CA THR A 293 22.14 -19.51 -36.76
C THR A 293 21.77 -18.18 -36.12
N LEU A 294 21.39 -18.21 -34.84
CA LEU A 294 21.18 -16.99 -34.07
C LEU A 294 22.50 -16.25 -33.84
N GLN A 295 22.57 -15.00 -34.28
CA GLN A 295 23.69 -14.10 -34.05
C GLN A 295 23.42 -13.11 -32.92
N SER A 296 22.15 -12.77 -32.70
CA SER A 296 21.72 -11.87 -31.63
C SER A 296 20.30 -12.22 -31.17
N VAL A 297 20.06 -12.08 -29.87
CA VAL A 297 18.78 -12.31 -29.20
C VAL A 297 18.56 -11.18 -28.19
N ILE A 298 17.60 -10.29 -28.49
CA ILE A 298 17.29 -9.10 -27.69
C ILE A 298 15.82 -9.17 -27.29
N LEU A 299 15.53 -9.19 -25.99
CA LEU A 299 14.17 -9.07 -25.48
C LEU A 299 13.66 -7.65 -25.78
N GLU A 300 12.57 -7.55 -26.52
CA GLU A 300 11.91 -6.29 -26.85
C GLU A 300 10.81 -5.96 -25.84
N GLN A 301 10.00 -6.95 -25.50
CA GLN A 301 8.85 -6.78 -24.64
C GLN A 301 8.51 -8.09 -23.94
N LEU A 302 8.02 -7.99 -22.71
CA LEU A 302 7.35 -9.07 -22.00
C LEU A 302 5.99 -8.60 -21.53
N THR A 303 4.94 -9.34 -21.86
CA THR A 303 3.60 -9.11 -21.31
C THR A 303 3.13 -10.33 -20.52
N TYR A 304 2.19 -10.13 -19.61
CA TYR A 304 1.57 -11.18 -18.81
C TYR A 304 0.06 -11.18 -19.06
N GLU A 305 -0.51 -12.33 -19.36
CA GLU A 305 -1.94 -12.58 -19.55
C GLU A 305 -2.53 -13.20 -18.27
N PRO A 306 -3.25 -12.44 -17.44
CA PRO A 306 -3.71 -12.92 -16.13
C PRO A 306 -4.71 -14.06 -16.20
N GLU A 307 -5.56 -14.08 -17.25
CA GLU A 307 -6.62 -15.07 -17.42
C GLU A 307 -6.05 -16.48 -17.63
N THR A 308 -5.00 -16.59 -18.44
CA THR A 308 -4.33 -17.88 -18.73
C THR A 308 -3.12 -18.14 -17.84
N LYS A 309 -2.65 -17.10 -17.11
CA LYS A 309 -1.40 -17.07 -16.34
C LYS A 309 -0.18 -17.37 -17.19
N GLU A 310 -0.13 -16.73 -18.35
CA GLU A 310 0.91 -16.95 -19.34
C GLU A 310 1.68 -15.67 -19.62
N TYR A 311 2.93 -15.85 -20.04
CA TYR A 311 3.83 -14.79 -20.42
C TYR A 311 4.00 -14.77 -21.93
N GLN A 312 4.09 -13.59 -22.53
CA GLN A 312 4.32 -13.43 -23.96
C GLN A 312 5.58 -12.59 -24.18
N PRO A 313 6.76 -13.21 -24.22
CA PRO A 313 7.96 -12.51 -24.64
C PRO A 313 7.94 -12.25 -26.15
N THR A 314 8.47 -11.08 -26.53
CA THR A 314 8.75 -10.69 -27.90
C THR A 314 10.23 -10.37 -28.03
N TYR A 315 10.88 -10.98 -29.01
CA TYR A 315 12.31 -10.88 -29.27
C TYR A 315 12.59 -10.27 -30.62
N VAL A 316 13.66 -9.47 -30.69
CA VAL A 316 14.34 -9.12 -31.94
C VAL A 316 15.52 -10.06 -32.11
N LEU A 317 15.49 -10.83 -33.19
CA LEU A 317 16.46 -11.84 -33.52
C LEU A 317 17.24 -11.45 -34.76
N SER A 318 18.55 -11.65 -34.74
CA SER A 318 19.36 -11.66 -35.96
C SER A 318 19.67 -13.11 -36.32
N VAL A 319 19.09 -13.59 -37.42
CA VAL A 319 19.21 -14.99 -37.85
C VAL A 319 20.01 -15.04 -39.16
N LYS A 320 21.10 -15.80 -39.16
CA LYS A 320 21.89 -16.07 -40.37
C LYS A 320 21.39 -17.36 -41.03
N GLU A 321 20.99 -17.23 -42.29
CA GLU A 321 20.63 -18.35 -43.17
C GLU A 321 21.57 -18.31 -44.38
N GLY A 322 22.46 -19.29 -44.49
CA GLY A 322 23.56 -19.26 -45.46
C GLY A 322 24.46 -18.05 -45.23
N ASP A 323 24.64 -17.19 -46.23
CA ASP A 323 25.49 -15.99 -46.15
C ASP A 323 24.75 -14.70 -45.79
N LYS A 324 23.42 -14.75 -45.60
CA LYS A 324 22.60 -13.56 -45.33
C LYS A 324 22.07 -13.59 -43.89
N ALA A 325 22.19 -12.45 -43.20
CA ALA A 325 21.54 -12.23 -41.92
C ALA A 325 20.23 -11.47 -42.14
N ARG A 326 19.17 -11.88 -41.42
CA ARG A 326 17.86 -11.21 -41.40
C ARG A 326 17.47 -10.87 -39.97
N SER A 327 16.80 -9.73 -39.79
CA SER A 327 16.26 -9.31 -38.50
C SER A 327 14.78 -9.67 -38.43
N ILE A 328 14.41 -10.51 -37.46
CA ILE A 328 13.06 -11.04 -37.27
C ILE A 328 12.55 -10.59 -35.91
N ARG A 329 11.29 -10.17 -35.85
CA ARG A 329 10.55 -10.07 -34.59
C ARG A 329 9.84 -11.40 -34.35
N LEU A 330 10.13 -12.06 -33.23
CA LEU A 330 9.54 -13.35 -32.88
C LEU A 330 8.82 -13.25 -31.53
N SER A 331 7.58 -13.71 -31.45
CA SER A 331 6.81 -13.79 -30.21
C SER A 331 6.27 -15.20 -29.98
N PHE A 332 6.14 -15.61 -28.73
CA PHE A 332 5.55 -16.88 -28.34
C PHE A 332 4.95 -16.78 -26.94
N THR A 333 4.17 -17.79 -26.55
CA THR A 333 3.58 -17.86 -25.21
C THR A 333 4.33 -18.87 -24.35
N ALA A 334 4.66 -18.50 -23.12
CA ALA A 334 5.33 -19.34 -22.14
C ALA A 334 4.53 -19.40 -20.85
N LYS A 335 4.59 -20.55 -20.17
CA LYS A 335 3.91 -20.78 -18.90
C LYS A 335 4.86 -21.44 -17.91
N LYS A 336 4.80 -21.02 -16.65
CA LYS A 336 5.57 -21.64 -15.56
C LYS A 336 5.14 -23.09 -15.36
N SER A 337 6.11 -23.97 -15.16
CA SER A 337 5.90 -25.41 -14.96
C SER A 337 6.99 -25.95 -14.05
N ASP A 338 6.63 -26.29 -12.81
CA ASP A 338 7.59 -26.78 -11.80
C ASP A 338 8.23 -28.12 -12.19
N SER A 339 7.58 -28.89 -13.06
CA SER A 339 8.11 -30.14 -13.62
C SER A 339 9.02 -29.93 -14.82
N ALA A 340 9.04 -28.73 -15.42
CA ALA A 340 9.87 -28.45 -16.59
C ALA A 340 11.32 -28.20 -16.17
N LYS A 341 12.25 -28.75 -16.93
CA LYS A 341 13.70 -28.63 -16.67
C LYS A 341 14.19 -27.19 -16.55
N TYR A 342 13.57 -26.29 -17.31
CA TYR A 342 13.91 -24.86 -17.35
C TYR A 342 12.87 -23.98 -16.64
N GLY A 343 11.99 -24.56 -15.82
CA GLY A 343 10.95 -23.86 -15.05
C GLY A 343 9.77 -23.31 -15.88
N PHE A 344 9.88 -23.30 -17.21
CA PHE A 344 8.85 -22.85 -18.13
C PHE A 344 8.69 -23.80 -19.31
N VAL A 345 7.53 -23.73 -19.95
CA VAL A 345 7.24 -24.39 -21.23
C VAL A 345 6.57 -23.40 -22.18
N VAL A 346 6.84 -23.56 -23.47
CA VAL A 346 6.13 -22.87 -24.55
C VAL A 346 4.76 -23.54 -24.73
N THR A 347 3.70 -22.73 -24.79
CA THR A 347 2.31 -23.20 -24.90
C THR A 347 1.70 -23.01 -26.29
N THR A 348 2.31 -22.16 -27.13
CA THR A 348 1.86 -21.90 -28.50
C THR A 348 3.03 -21.87 -29.48
N GLU A 349 2.77 -22.13 -30.76
CA GLU A 349 3.80 -22.06 -31.80
C GLU A 349 4.34 -20.62 -31.95
N PRO A 350 5.68 -20.41 -31.99
CA PRO A 350 6.26 -19.09 -32.16
C PRO A 350 5.86 -18.44 -33.49
N LYS A 351 5.52 -17.15 -33.41
CA LYS A 351 5.11 -16.32 -34.55
C LYS A 351 6.24 -15.39 -34.94
N GLU A 352 6.58 -15.37 -36.22
CA GLU A 352 7.59 -14.46 -36.78
C GLU A 352 6.94 -13.36 -37.61
N ALA A 353 7.51 -12.17 -37.53
CA ALA A 353 7.24 -11.04 -38.40
C ALA A 353 8.56 -10.35 -38.77
N ASP A 354 8.57 -9.62 -39.88
CA ASP A 354 9.70 -8.77 -40.22
C ASP A 354 9.86 -7.67 -39.15
N TYR A 355 11.08 -7.46 -38.64
CA TYR A 355 11.32 -6.43 -37.62
C TYR A 355 11.22 -5.01 -38.21
N ILE A 356 11.66 -4.82 -39.45
CA ILE A 356 11.57 -3.56 -40.22
C ILE A 356 11.38 -3.91 -41.72
N LYS A 357 10.44 -3.23 -42.39
CA LYS A 357 10.35 -3.17 -43.86
C LYS A 357 11.06 -1.94 -44.40
#